data_AF-A0A4R2NF09-F1
#
_entry.id   AF-A0A4R2NF09-F1
#
_cell.length_a   1.000
_cell.length_b   1.000
_cell.length_c   1.000
_cell.angle_alpha   90.00
_cell.angle_beta   90.00
_cell.angle_gamma   90.00
#
_symmetry.space_group_name_H-M   'P 1'
#
loop_
_entity.id
_entity.type
_entity.pdbx_description
1 polymer ?
#
loop_
_entity_poly.entity_id
_entity_poly.type
_entity_poly.pdbx_seq_one_letter_code
_entity_poly.pdbx_strand_id
1 'polypeptide(L)'
;MSLIVHVQEQAFQAMLISSIETFPSSYLPPEQGQSRRRKDRPQDGEAMGLLFGQRVYKDDYEVFNVSLAVTMQATERNSDEVSYSDFHFERIREVTESFPHLEFLGAFHSHPWKKEDFGAEATEPSEADEESAMEAAGEYGEELIEIILGITALSRNSYRDATQDGHSIDSFCGRYKYRLSAYCTVGAVEEDSDESEEDEEDAEDEADEDIETGLLPVDQLICPVAAHGGRIFT
;
A
#
# COMPACT_ATOMS: atom_id res chain seq x y z
N MET A 1 14.13 -13.14 8.74
CA MET A 1 13.18 -12.36 9.56
C MET A 1 11.81 -12.45 8.90
N SER A 2 10.70 -12.48 9.64
CA SER A 2 9.35 -12.53 9.07
C SER A 2 8.68 -11.16 9.15
N LEU A 3 8.17 -10.68 8.02
CA LEU A 3 7.58 -9.35 7.83
C LEU A 3 6.06 -9.41 7.96
N ILE A 4 5.52 -8.65 8.91
CA ILE A 4 4.07 -8.59 9.17
C ILE A 4 3.59 -7.14 9.07
N VAL A 5 2.56 -6.91 8.27
CA VAL A 5 1.87 -5.62 8.22
C VAL A 5 0.53 -5.75 8.93
N HIS A 6 0.33 -4.96 9.98
CA HIS A 6 -0.93 -4.89 10.72
C HIS A 6 -1.59 -3.53 10.49
N VAL A 7 -2.74 -3.53 9.81
CA VAL A 7 -3.49 -2.32 9.49
C VAL A 7 -4.66 -2.16 10.46
N GLN A 8 -4.66 -1.07 11.21
CA GLN A 8 -5.76 -0.72 12.10
C GLN A 8 -7.00 -0.24 11.33
N GLU A 9 -8.17 -0.36 11.95
CA GLU A 9 -9.46 -0.06 11.34
C GLU A 9 -9.53 1.36 10.77
N GLN A 10 -9.06 2.37 11.50
CA GLN A 10 -9.16 3.77 11.09
C GLN A 10 -8.28 4.04 9.86
N ALA A 11 -7.06 3.50 9.83
CA ALA A 11 -6.17 3.59 8.67
C ALA A 11 -6.80 2.92 7.45
N PHE A 12 -7.32 1.70 7.61
CA PHE A 12 -8.01 0.99 6.53
C PHE A 12 -9.23 1.75 5.99
N GLN A 13 -10.05 2.31 6.88
CA GLN A 13 -11.22 3.11 6.48
C GLN A 13 -10.80 4.35 5.67
N ALA A 14 -9.75 5.07 6.09
CA ALA A 14 -9.25 6.23 5.37
C ALA A 14 -8.77 5.85 3.96
N MET A 15 -7.98 4.77 3.83
CA MET A 15 -7.54 4.26 2.54
C MET A 15 -8.74 3.91 1.64
N LEU A 16 -9.67 3.09 2.13
CA LEU A 16 -10.83 2.63 1.37
C LEU A 16 -11.74 3.79 0.93
N ILE A 17 -12.01 4.75 1.82
CA ILE A 17 -12.85 5.91 1.51
C ILE A 17 -12.22 6.75 0.41
N SER A 18 -10.92 7.02 0.51
CA SER A 18 -10.17 7.78 -0.49
C SER A 18 -10.23 7.10 -1.87
N SER A 19 -9.97 5.79 -1.93
CA SER A 19 -10.00 5.04 -3.20
C SER A 19 -11.41 4.95 -3.81
N ILE A 20 -12.46 4.94 -2.99
CA ILE A 20 -13.85 5.00 -3.49
C ILE A 20 -14.21 6.40 -3.97
N GLU A 21 -13.72 7.45 -3.32
CA GLU A 21 -13.96 8.85 -3.69
C GLU A 21 -13.41 9.17 -5.09
N THR A 22 -12.18 8.71 -5.37
CA THR A 22 -11.52 8.94 -6.66
C THR A 22 -11.84 7.86 -7.70
N PHE A 23 -12.63 6.83 -7.37
CA PHE A 23 -12.88 5.72 -8.28
C PHE A 23 -13.45 6.19 -9.64
N PRO A 24 -12.87 5.77 -10.79
CA PRO A 24 -13.28 6.24 -12.10
C PRO A 24 -14.77 6.10 -12.39
N SER A 25 -15.41 7.23 -12.67
CA SER A 25 -16.83 7.30 -12.99
C SER A 25 -17.18 6.46 -14.24
N SER A 26 -16.25 6.30 -15.17
CA SER A 26 -16.40 5.50 -16.38
C SER A 26 -16.34 3.99 -16.13
N TYR A 27 -15.89 3.55 -14.95
CA TYR A 27 -15.82 2.14 -14.57
C TYR A 27 -17.10 1.71 -13.85
N LEU A 28 -17.91 2.67 -13.38
CA LEU A 28 -19.19 2.40 -12.77
C LEU A 28 -20.20 1.85 -13.79
N PRO A 29 -20.98 0.82 -13.42
CA PRO A 29 -22.07 0.34 -14.24
C PRO A 29 -23.11 1.47 -14.43
N PRO A 30 -23.77 1.55 -15.61
CA PRO A 30 -24.82 2.55 -15.83
C PRO A 30 -25.94 2.44 -14.80
N GLU A 31 -26.39 3.58 -14.27
CA GLU A 31 -27.57 3.63 -13.41
C GLU A 31 -28.83 3.22 -14.18
N GLN A 32 -29.86 2.73 -13.48
CA GLN A 32 -31.13 2.37 -14.12
C GLN A 32 -31.69 3.57 -14.90
N GLY A 33 -31.93 3.37 -16.21
CA GLY A 33 -32.43 4.40 -17.11
C GLY A 33 -31.34 5.19 -17.86
N GLN A 34 -30.05 4.95 -17.60
CA GLN A 34 -28.96 5.53 -18.38
C GLN A 34 -28.36 4.51 -19.36
N SER A 35 -28.25 4.91 -20.63
CA SER A 35 -27.69 4.08 -21.70
C SER A 35 -26.15 4.14 -21.78
N ARG A 36 -25.51 5.15 -21.19
CA ARG A 36 -24.07 5.41 -21.34
C ARG A 36 -23.39 5.51 -19.98
N ARG A 37 -22.15 5.01 -19.90
CA ARG A 37 -21.27 5.21 -18.74
C ARG A 37 -20.93 6.70 -18.60
N ARG A 38 -20.66 7.14 -17.37
CA ARG A 38 -20.22 8.51 -17.10
C ARG A 38 -18.81 8.70 -17.66
N LYS A 39 -18.44 9.95 -17.95
CA LYS A 39 -17.05 10.31 -18.27
C LYS A 39 -16.31 10.55 -16.98
N ASP A 40 -15.02 10.22 -16.97
CA ASP A 40 -14.14 10.51 -15.86
C ASP A 40 -13.99 12.01 -15.66
N ARG A 41 -13.83 12.40 -14.40
CA ARG A 41 -13.54 13.78 -13.99
C ARG A 41 -12.04 13.94 -13.75
N PRO A 42 -11.50 15.17 -13.69
CA PRO A 42 -10.08 15.39 -13.42
C PRO A 42 -9.58 14.78 -12.10
N GLN A 43 -10.47 14.62 -11.11
CA GLN A 43 -10.15 14.00 -9.82
C GLN A 43 -10.32 12.47 -9.79
N ASP A 44 -10.84 11.87 -10.87
CA ASP A 44 -11.05 10.43 -10.95
C ASP A 44 -9.71 9.75 -11.29
N GLY A 45 -9.42 8.61 -10.68
CA GLY A 45 -8.18 7.86 -10.85
C GLY A 45 -7.72 7.22 -9.54
N GLU A 46 -6.41 7.07 -9.42
CA GLU A 46 -5.78 6.48 -8.24
C GLU A 46 -5.85 7.44 -7.04
N ALA A 47 -6.12 6.85 -5.87
CA ALA A 47 -5.89 7.48 -4.59
C ALA A 47 -4.48 7.14 -4.12
N MET A 48 -3.83 8.07 -3.41
CA MET A 48 -2.54 7.84 -2.77
C MET A 48 -2.52 8.53 -1.40
N GLY A 49 -1.72 8.00 -0.49
CA GLY A 49 -1.46 8.64 0.79
C GLY A 49 -0.30 8.02 1.55
N LEU A 50 -0.04 8.57 2.73
CA LEU A 50 1.10 8.21 3.58
C LEU A 50 0.63 7.39 4.78
N LEU A 51 1.44 6.44 5.21
CA LEU A 51 1.16 5.53 6.32
C LEU A 51 2.05 5.88 7.52
N PHE A 52 1.43 5.91 8.69
CA PHE A 52 2.12 6.20 9.95
C PHE A 52 1.71 5.23 11.06
N GLY A 53 2.67 4.95 11.95
CA GLY A 53 2.44 4.05 13.06
C GLY A 53 3.69 3.69 13.82
N GLN A 54 3.89 2.41 14.08
CA GLN A 54 5.01 1.89 14.85
C GLN A 54 5.55 0.60 14.24
N ARG A 55 6.86 0.47 14.17
CA ARG A 55 7.61 -0.76 13.94
C ARG A 55 7.88 -1.43 15.27
N VAL A 56 7.63 -2.73 15.32
CA VAL A 56 7.88 -3.56 16.50
C VAL A 56 8.72 -4.75 16.08
N TYR A 57 9.96 -4.75 16.57
CA TYR A 57 10.88 -5.87 16.46
C TYR A 57 10.64 -6.84 17.63
N LYS A 58 10.36 -8.10 17.31
CA LYS A 58 10.20 -9.14 18.32
C LYS A 58 10.67 -10.49 17.80
N ASP A 59 11.77 -10.97 18.38
CA ASP A 59 12.39 -12.25 18.04
C ASP A 59 12.66 -12.32 16.52
N ASP A 60 11.98 -13.22 15.81
CA ASP A 60 12.12 -13.40 14.36
C ASP A 60 11.14 -12.55 13.54
N TYR A 61 10.37 -11.65 14.18
CA TYR A 61 9.32 -10.86 13.53
C TYR A 61 9.64 -9.37 13.53
N GLU A 62 9.37 -8.75 12.40
CA GLU A 62 9.23 -7.30 12.27
C GLU A 62 7.78 -6.98 11.91
N VAL A 63 7.16 -6.13 12.73
CA VAL A 63 5.74 -5.80 12.60
C VAL A 63 5.55 -4.32 12.35
N PHE A 64 5.04 -3.98 11.17
CA PHE A 64 4.60 -2.63 10.80
C PHE A 64 3.15 -2.45 11.24
N ASN A 65 2.93 -1.74 12.34
CA ASN A 65 1.60 -1.48 12.89
C ASN A 65 1.08 -0.12 12.40
N VAL A 66 0.36 -0.14 11.29
CA VAL A 66 -0.22 1.03 10.64
C VAL A 66 -1.45 1.50 11.42
N SER A 67 -1.35 2.68 12.03
CA SER A 67 -2.41 3.26 12.87
C SER A 67 -3.09 4.48 12.25
N LEU A 68 -2.41 5.15 11.32
CA LEU A 68 -2.91 6.32 10.61
C LEU A 68 -2.57 6.22 9.12
N ALA A 69 -3.54 6.53 8.27
CA ALA A 69 -3.33 6.76 6.85
C ALA A 69 -3.77 8.18 6.52
N VAL A 70 -2.86 8.98 5.96
CA VAL A 70 -3.11 10.37 5.57
C VAL A 70 -3.26 10.43 4.06
N THR A 71 -4.48 10.66 3.60
CA THR A 71 -4.77 10.81 2.17
C THR A 71 -4.13 12.07 1.60
N MET A 72 -3.38 11.91 0.52
CA MET A 72 -2.77 13.02 -0.20
C MET A 72 -3.77 13.62 -1.18
N GLN A 73 -4.36 14.75 -0.80
CA GLN A 73 -5.32 15.46 -1.65
C GLN A 73 -4.64 16.16 -2.84
N ALA A 74 -3.38 16.56 -2.68
CA ALA A 74 -2.59 17.28 -3.68
C ALA A 74 -1.60 16.34 -4.42
N THR A 75 -2.05 15.14 -4.79
CA THR A 75 -1.26 14.25 -5.67
C THR A 75 -1.34 14.70 -7.12
N GLU A 76 -0.22 14.58 -7.81
CA GLU A 76 -0.22 14.64 -9.27
C GLU A 76 -0.75 13.30 -9.79
N ARG A 77 -1.71 13.36 -10.71
CA ARG A 77 -2.39 12.18 -11.27
C ARG A 77 -2.19 12.18 -12.77
N ASN A 78 -1.50 11.18 -13.29
CA ASN A 78 -1.51 10.86 -14.71
C ASN A 78 -2.38 9.61 -14.94
N SER A 79 -2.56 9.18 -16.19
CA SER A 79 -3.42 8.03 -16.50
C SER A 79 -2.94 6.72 -15.89
N ASP A 80 -1.66 6.63 -15.57
CA ASP A 80 -0.96 5.38 -15.25
C ASP A 80 -0.07 5.51 -14.01
N GLU A 81 -0.09 6.66 -13.31
CA GLU A 81 0.82 6.92 -12.19
C GLU A 81 0.22 7.97 -11.22
N VAL A 82 0.51 7.79 -9.93
CA VAL A 82 0.35 8.77 -8.88
C VAL A 82 1.66 8.94 -8.15
N SER A 83 2.06 10.19 -7.95
CA SER A 83 3.20 10.54 -7.12
C SER A 83 2.84 11.67 -6.15
N TYR A 84 3.55 11.72 -5.03
CA TYR A 84 3.43 12.80 -4.06
C TYR A 84 4.60 13.77 -4.21
N SER A 85 4.34 15.05 -3.90
CA SER A 85 5.40 16.05 -3.84
C SER A 85 6.12 15.98 -2.49
N ASP A 86 7.46 16.01 -2.50
CA ASP A 86 8.31 16.07 -1.30
C ASP A 86 7.89 17.20 -0.35
N PHE A 87 7.47 18.34 -0.92
CA PHE A 87 7.00 19.47 -0.14
C PHE A 87 5.72 19.14 0.66
N HIS A 88 4.81 18.37 0.09
CA HIS A 88 3.59 17.96 0.77
C HIS A 88 3.85 16.82 1.77
N PHE A 89 4.76 15.91 1.42
CA PHE A 89 5.26 14.86 2.30
C PHE A 89 5.84 15.46 3.60
N GLU A 90 6.83 16.35 3.49
CA GLU A 90 7.51 16.92 4.66
C GLU A 90 6.56 17.67 5.59
N ARG A 91 5.57 18.38 5.05
CA ARG A 91 4.57 19.09 5.88
C ARG A 91 3.66 18.15 6.65
N ILE A 92 3.29 17.02 6.07
CA ILE A 92 2.46 16.01 6.75
C ILE A 92 3.32 15.27 7.77
N ARG A 93 4.55 14.91 7.41
CA ARG A 93 5.49 14.25 8.31
C ARG A 93 5.77 15.10 9.54
N GLU A 94 6.12 16.38 9.37
CA GLU A 94 6.40 17.32 10.47
C GLU A 94 5.26 17.37 11.50
N VAL A 95 4.01 17.40 11.03
CA VAL A 95 2.84 17.44 11.91
C VAL A 95 2.58 16.08 12.54
N THR A 96 2.74 14.99 11.79
CA THR A 96 2.37 13.64 12.24
C THR A 96 3.39 13.07 13.21
N GLU A 97 4.69 13.29 12.96
CA GLU A 97 5.76 12.86 13.86
C GLU A 97 5.89 13.74 15.12
N SER A 98 5.11 14.83 15.21
CA SER A 98 4.91 15.51 16.50
C SER A 98 4.20 14.63 17.55
N PHE A 99 3.56 13.54 17.10
CA PHE A 99 3.00 12.52 17.95
C PHE A 99 4.02 11.38 18.14
N PRO A 100 4.47 11.11 19.39
CA PRO A 100 5.61 10.21 19.66
C PRO A 100 5.35 8.72 19.39
N HIS A 101 4.18 8.36 18.86
CA HIS A 101 3.79 6.99 18.53
C HIS A 101 3.50 6.82 17.04
N LEU A 102 3.84 7.83 16.24
CA LEU A 102 3.66 7.85 14.80
C LEU A 102 5.00 8.16 14.17
N GLU A 103 5.59 7.14 13.56
CA GLU A 103 6.68 7.29 12.59
C GLU A 103 6.14 7.00 11.19
N PHE A 104 6.83 7.52 10.18
CA PHE A 104 6.51 7.21 8.79
C PHE A 104 6.86 5.75 8.49
N LEU A 105 5.89 5.01 7.94
CA LEU A 105 6.06 3.60 7.61
C LEU A 105 6.11 3.33 6.11
N GLY A 106 5.69 4.28 5.27
CA GLY A 106 5.61 4.10 3.82
C GLY A 106 4.31 4.66 3.25
N ALA A 107 3.85 4.15 2.11
CA ALA A 107 2.72 4.71 1.38
C ALA A 107 1.63 3.68 1.07
N PHE A 108 0.50 4.20 0.61
CA PHE A 108 -0.54 3.40 0.00
C PHE A 108 -1.03 4.09 -1.27
N HIS A 109 -1.49 3.28 -2.20
CA HIS A 109 -2.27 3.74 -3.34
C HIS A 109 -3.31 2.71 -3.78
N SER A 110 -4.11 3.08 -4.77
CA SER A 110 -5.17 2.22 -5.28
C SER A 110 -5.09 2.06 -6.77
N HIS A 111 -5.23 0.82 -7.24
CA HIS A 111 -5.41 0.52 -8.65
C HIS A 111 -6.91 0.35 -8.95
N PRO A 112 -7.58 1.32 -9.59
CA PRO A 112 -8.94 1.15 -10.03
C PRO A 112 -8.99 0.27 -11.29
N TRP A 113 -9.84 -0.74 -11.28
CA TRP A 113 -10.02 -1.64 -12.42
C TRP A 113 -11.45 -1.65 -12.93
N LYS A 114 -11.59 -1.85 -14.24
CA LYS A 114 -12.87 -2.30 -14.80
C LYS A 114 -13.19 -3.69 -14.27
N LYS A 115 -14.47 -3.96 -14.07
CA LYS A 115 -14.95 -5.21 -13.48
C LYS A 115 -14.49 -6.44 -14.26
N GLU A 116 -14.45 -6.33 -15.59
CA GLU A 116 -14.02 -7.37 -16.51
C GLU A 116 -12.53 -7.74 -16.39
N ASP A 117 -11.71 -6.79 -15.96
CA ASP A 117 -10.24 -6.91 -15.94
C ASP A 117 -9.71 -7.13 -14.51
N PHE A 118 -10.56 -7.00 -13.48
CA PHE A 118 -10.18 -7.20 -12.08
C PHE A 118 -9.79 -8.66 -11.79
N GLY A 119 -8.50 -8.89 -11.52
CA GLY A 119 -7.91 -10.20 -11.24
C GLY A 119 -7.05 -10.23 -9.97
N ALA A 120 -6.22 -11.27 -9.84
CA ALA A 120 -5.22 -11.35 -8.77
C ALA A 120 -4.13 -10.28 -8.94
N GLU A 121 -3.79 -9.98 -10.20
CA GLU A 121 -2.81 -8.96 -10.59
C GLU A 121 -3.23 -7.53 -10.22
N ALA A 122 -4.44 -7.33 -9.70
CA ALA A 122 -4.99 -6.00 -9.42
C ALA A 122 -4.24 -5.22 -8.34
N THR A 123 -3.37 -5.89 -7.58
CA THR A 123 -2.53 -5.30 -6.54
C THR A 123 -1.04 -5.52 -6.76
N GLU A 124 -0.64 -6.08 -7.90
CA GLU A 124 0.79 -6.23 -8.16
C GLU A 124 1.37 -4.84 -8.42
N PRO A 125 2.54 -4.51 -7.84
CA PRO A 125 3.20 -3.25 -8.10
C PRO A 125 3.62 -3.19 -9.57
N SER A 126 3.47 -2.01 -10.16
CA SER A 126 4.10 -1.67 -11.42
C SER A 126 5.59 -1.38 -11.22
N GLU A 127 6.36 -1.36 -12.31
CA GLU A 127 7.77 -0.96 -12.27
C GLU A 127 7.95 0.45 -11.67
N ALA A 128 6.99 1.36 -11.91
CA ALA A 128 7.01 2.72 -11.37
C ALA A 128 6.72 2.75 -9.85
N ASP A 129 5.83 1.85 -9.36
CA ASP A 129 5.56 1.72 -7.93
C ASP A 129 6.80 1.23 -7.19
N GLU A 130 7.48 0.24 -7.75
CA GLU A 130 8.71 -0.32 -7.20
C GLU A 130 9.84 0.72 -7.19
N GLU A 131 10.09 1.41 -8.31
CA GLU A 131 11.10 2.47 -8.39
C GLU A 131 10.85 3.57 -7.35
N SER A 132 9.60 4.05 -7.28
CA SER A 132 9.21 5.10 -6.34
C SER A 132 9.36 4.67 -4.87
N ALA A 133 8.95 3.44 -4.54
CA ALA A 133 9.04 2.93 -3.18
C ALA A 133 10.50 2.72 -2.76
N MET A 134 11.33 2.16 -3.65
CA MET A 134 12.76 1.93 -3.39
C MET A 134 13.54 3.23 -3.26
N GLU A 135 13.25 4.24 -4.10
CA GLU A 135 13.84 5.58 -3.97
C GLU A 135 13.48 6.20 -2.62
N ALA A 136 12.20 6.18 -2.24
CA ALA A 136 11.74 6.72 -0.95
C ALA A 136 12.39 6.01 0.25
N ALA A 137 12.55 4.68 0.19
CA ALA A 137 13.21 3.90 1.24
C ALA A 137 14.69 4.24 1.36
N GLY A 138 15.40 4.38 0.23
CA GLY A 138 16.79 4.80 0.20
C GLY A 138 16.99 6.22 0.74
N GLU A 139 16.10 7.16 0.39
CA GLU A 139 16.16 8.53 0.90
C GLU A 139 15.85 8.64 2.40
N TYR A 140 14.90 7.84 2.89
CA TYR A 140 14.52 7.82 4.31
C TYR A 140 15.50 7.00 5.16
N GLY A 141 16.27 6.10 4.55
CA GLY A 141 17.25 5.25 5.23
C GLY A 141 16.61 4.14 6.06
N GLU A 142 15.37 3.75 5.75
CA GLU A 142 14.67 2.65 6.43
C GLU A 142 13.82 1.87 5.42
N GLU A 143 13.56 0.60 5.71
CA GLU A 143 12.58 -0.17 4.94
C GLU A 143 11.17 0.43 5.13
N LEU A 144 10.48 0.61 4.01
CA LEU A 144 9.14 1.16 3.92
C LEU A 144 8.17 0.09 3.40
N ILE A 145 6.91 0.21 3.81
CA ILE A 145 5.83 -0.62 3.32
C ILE A 145 5.04 0.10 2.23
N GLU A 146 4.60 -0.67 1.23
CA GLU A 146 3.64 -0.21 0.23
C GLU A 146 2.34 -1.01 0.35
N ILE A 147 1.21 -0.32 0.51
CA ILE A 147 -0.10 -0.95 0.58
C ILE A 147 -0.91 -0.63 -0.68
N ILE A 148 -1.17 -1.65 -1.49
CA ILE A 148 -1.89 -1.50 -2.75
C ILE A 148 -3.33 -1.98 -2.61
N LEU A 149 -4.30 -1.10 -2.91
CA LEU A 149 -5.72 -1.42 -2.95
C LEU A 149 -6.23 -1.52 -4.39
N GLY A 150 -6.24 -2.74 -4.93
CA GLY A 150 -6.93 -3.04 -6.17
C GLY A 150 -8.43 -2.97 -5.93
N ILE A 151 -9.18 -2.15 -6.68
CA ILE A 151 -10.62 -1.94 -6.46
C ILE A 151 -11.44 -1.95 -7.76
N THR A 152 -12.65 -2.52 -7.69
CA THR A 152 -13.62 -2.46 -8.79
C THR A 152 -15.07 -2.34 -8.30
N ALA A 153 -15.96 -1.91 -9.19
CA ALA A 153 -17.38 -1.73 -8.91
C ALA A 153 -18.23 -2.85 -9.50
N LEU A 154 -19.06 -3.47 -8.65
CA LEU A 154 -20.07 -4.44 -9.02
C LEU A 154 -21.40 -3.77 -9.34
N SER A 155 -22.25 -4.49 -10.07
CA SER A 155 -23.61 -4.02 -10.41
C SER A 155 -24.58 -4.06 -9.23
N ARG A 156 -24.25 -4.80 -8.16
CA ARG A 156 -25.05 -5.00 -6.95
C ARG A 156 -24.12 -5.20 -5.77
N ASN A 157 -24.66 -5.02 -4.56
CA ASN A 157 -23.91 -5.31 -3.35
C ASN A 157 -23.48 -6.78 -3.27
N SER A 158 -22.34 -7.03 -2.66
CA SER A 158 -21.82 -8.36 -2.34
C SER A 158 -21.60 -8.48 -0.84
N TYR A 159 -22.07 -9.59 -0.28
CA TYR A 159 -21.98 -9.91 1.15
C TYR A 159 -21.20 -11.21 1.38
N ARG A 160 -20.31 -11.53 0.43
CA ARG A 160 -19.42 -12.68 0.54
C ARG A 160 -18.40 -12.42 1.64
N ASP A 161 -17.99 -13.52 2.26
CA ASP A 161 -16.92 -13.51 3.25
C ASP A 161 -15.59 -13.19 2.55
N ALA A 162 -14.66 -12.58 3.28
CA ALA A 162 -13.34 -12.27 2.75
C ALA A 162 -12.51 -13.55 2.59
N THR A 163 -11.52 -13.51 1.70
CA THR A 163 -10.47 -14.52 1.62
C THR A 163 -9.12 -13.84 1.84
N GLN A 164 -8.24 -14.51 2.58
CA GLN A 164 -6.90 -14.02 2.89
C GLN A 164 -5.87 -15.04 2.42
N ASP A 165 -4.80 -14.54 1.83
CA ASP A 165 -3.68 -15.32 1.32
C ASP A 165 -2.37 -14.55 1.56
N GLY A 166 -1.64 -14.91 2.62
CA GLY A 166 -0.38 -14.27 3.01
C GLY A 166 -0.47 -12.74 3.08
N HIS A 167 0.12 -12.09 2.09
CA HIS A 167 0.17 -10.64 1.91
C HIS A 167 -1.11 -10.00 1.37
N SER A 168 -2.11 -10.77 0.93
CA SER A 168 -3.34 -10.24 0.30
C SER A 168 -4.63 -10.59 1.04
N ILE A 169 -5.61 -9.68 0.98
CA ILE A 169 -7.00 -9.87 1.43
C ILE A 169 -7.98 -9.45 0.32
N ASP A 170 -8.76 -10.39 -0.20
CA ASP A 170 -9.90 -10.12 -1.09
C ASP A 170 -11.18 -9.94 -0.27
N SER A 171 -11.89 -8.82 -0.47
CA SER A 171 -13.09 -8.52 0.30
C SER A 171 -14.05 -7.57 -0.44
N PHE A 172 -15.12 -7.18 0.23
CA PHE A 172 -16.24 -6.43 -0.34
C PHE A 172 -16.70 -5.33 0.61
N CYS A 173 -16.96 -4.14 0.06
CA CYS A 173 -17.61 -3.03 0.76
C CYS A 173 -18.80 -2.54 -0.08
N GLY A 174 -20.01 -2.93 0.34
CA GLY A 174 -21.24 -2.65 -0.43
C GLY A 174 -21.15 -3.22 -1.84
N ARG A 175 -21.12 -2.35 -2.86
CA ARG A 175 -20.97 -2.73 -4.28
C ARG A 175 -19.53 -2.80 -4.77
N TYR A 176 -18.55 -2.47 -3.94
CA TYR A 176 -17.15 -2.51 -4.33
C TYR A 176 -16.54 -3.85 -3.94
N LYS A 177 -15.82 -4.46 -4.88
CA LYS A 177 -14.91 -5.58 -4.62
C LYS A 177 -13.50 -4.99 -4.57
N TYR A 178 -12.70 -5.41 -3.62
CA TYR A 178 -11.30 -4.99 -3.55
C TYR A 178 -10.39 -6.15 -3.14
N ARG A 179 -9.12 -6.01 -3.48
CA ARG A 179 -7.99 -6.79 -3.00
C ARG A 179 -7.03 -5.80 -2.35
N LEU A 180 -6.65 -6.07 -1.11
CA LEU A 180 -5.69 -5.28 -0.35
C LEU A 180 -4.42 -6.11 -0.23
N SER A 181 -3.28 -5.60 -0.68
CA SER A 181 -1.99 -6.28 -0.57
C SER A 181 -0.95 -5.38 0.07
N ALA A 182 0.05 -5.97 0.71
CA ALA A 182 1.15 -5.24 1.33
C ALA A 182 2.51 -5.78 0.89
N TYR A 183 3.44 -4.86 0.66
CA TYR A 183 4.80 -5.11 0.21
C TYR A 183 5.80 -4.32 1.07
N CYS A 184 7.07 -4.68 1.04
CA CYS A 184 8.15 -4.03 1.79
C CYS A 184 9.39 -3.85 0.91
N THR A 185 10.08 -2.71 1.04
CA THR A 185 11.27 -2.35 0.26
C THR A 185 12.53 -2.99 0.86
N VAL A 186 12.74 -4.28 0.60
CA VAL A 186 13.86 -5.04 1.17
C VAL A 186 15.16 -4.68 0.44
N GLY A 187 16.22 -4.42 1.23
CA GLY A 187 17.56 -4.13 0.71
C GLY A 187 17.70 -2.76 0.02
N ALA A 188 16.75 -1.85 0.22
CA ALA A 188 16.85 -0.45 -0.22
C ALA A 188 17.80 0.38 0.66
N VAL A 189 18.01 -0.05 1.89
CA VAL A 189 18.87 0.61 2.87
C VAL A 189 20.23 -0.08 2.82
N GLU A 190 21.28 0.66 2.45
CA GLU A 190 22.64 0.18 2.64
C GLU A 190 22.81 -0.02 4.16
N GLU A 191 23.02 -1.28 4.59
CA GLU A 191 23.56 -1.48 5.94
C GLU A 191 24.87 -0.71 5.98
N ASP A 192 24.96 0.33 6.80
CA ASP A 192 26.25 0.90 7.21
C ASP A 192 27.03 -0.28 7.79
N SER A 193 27.80 -0.97 6.95
CA SER A 193 28.80 -1.90 7.42
C SER A 193 29.69 -1.03 8.29
N ASP A 194 29.64 -1.25 9.60
CA ASP A 194 30.63 -0.74 10.53
C ASP A 194 31.99 -1.21 9.99
N GLU A 195 32.60 -0.43 9.09
CA GLU A 195 34.00 -0.56 8.70
C GLU A 195 34.80 -0.13 9.94
N SER A 196 34.86 -1.02 10.92
CA SER A 196 35.98 -1.05 11.83
C SER A 196 37.21 -1.26 10.96
N GLU A 197 37.97 -0.18 10.76
CA GLU A 197 39.33 -0.18 10.20
C GLU A 197 40.23 -1.12 11.02
N GLU A 198 40.19 -2.44 10.80
CA GLU A 198 41.21 -3.36 11.30
C GLU A 198 41.56 -4.43 10.25
N ASP A 199 42.70 -4.15 9.60
CA ASP A 199 43.72 -5.06 9.08
C ASP A 199 43.42 -5.96 7.85
N GLU A 200 44.16 -5.65 6.78
CA GLU A 200 44.47 -6.54 5.66
C GLU A 200 44.91 -7.93 6.16
N GLU A 201 44.14 -8.99 5.91
CA GLU A 201 44.63 -10.32 5.50
C GLU A 201 43.46 -11.29 5.24
N ASP A 202 43.41 -11.81 4.00
CA ASP A 202 42.71 -13.02 3.53
C ASP A 202 41.22 -13.20 3.89
N ALA A 203 40.32 -12.73 3.02
CA ALA A 203 38.94 -13.23 2.96
C ALA A 203 38.70 -13.87 1.59
N GLU A 204 38.46 -15.18 1.63
CA GLU A 204 37.99 -16.01 0.52
C GLU A 204 36.70 -15.41 -0.06
N ASP A 205 36.49 -15.57 -1.37
CA ASP A 205 35.25 -15.22 -2.07
C ASP A 205 34.05 -15.90 -1.39
N GLU A 206 33.48 -15.30 -0.35
CA GLU A 206 32.13 -15.62 0.10
C GLU A 206 31.20 -15.13 -1.00
N ALA A 207 30.59 -16.08 -1.70
CA ALA A 207 29.58 -15.78 -2.69
C ALA A 207 28.48 -15.00 -1.96
N ASP A 208 28.34 -13.71 -2.28
CA ASP A 208 27.18 -12.90 -1.92
C ASP A 208 25.95 -13.75 -2.25
N GLU A 209 25.24 -14.25 -1.22
CA GLU A 209 23.90 -14.78 -1.42
C GLU A 209 23.13 -13.62 -2.04
N ASP A 210 22.61 -13.79 -3.27
CA ASP A 210 21.82 -12.77 -3.96
C ASP A 210 20.65 -12.36 -3.03
N ILE A 211 20.85 -11.34 -2.20
CA ILE A 211 19.78 -10.79 -1.36
C ILE A 211 18.80 -10.21 -2.36
N GLU A 212 17.60 -10.79 -2.41
CA GLU A 212 16.55 -10.32 -3.29
C GLU A 212 16.18 -8.90 -2.85
N THR A 213 16.65 -7.91 -3.61
CA THR A 213 16.37 -6.50 -3.39
C THR A 213 15.16 -6.09 -4.21
N GLY A 214 14.28 -5.29 -3.62
CA GLY A 214 13.09 -4.79 -4.32
C GLY A 214 11.88 -4.69 -3.41
N LEU A 215 10.73 -4.47 -4.06
CA LEU A 215 9.44 -4.37 -3.39
C LEU A 215 8.80 -5.75 -3.24
N LEU A 216 9.08 -6.43 -2.12
CA LEU A 216 8.72 -7.83 -1.90
C LEU A 216 7.41 -7.99 -1.12
N PRO A 217 6.58 -9.00 -1.42
CA PRO A 217 5.37 -9.27 -0.65
C PRO A 217 5.71 -9.65 0.79
N VAL A 218 4.99 -9.09 1.76
CA VAL A 218 5.20 -9.41 3.17
C VAL A 218 4.71 -10.83 3.49
N ASP A 219 5.19 -11.46 4.56
CA ASP A 219 4.71 -12.81 4.92
C ASP A 219 3.24 -12.83 5.31
N GLN A 220 2.80 -11.76 6.00
CA GLN A 220 1.44 -11.69 6.50
C GLN A 220 0.88 -10.27 6.55
N LEU A 221 -0.27 -10.08 5.90
CA LEU A 221 -1.11 -8.88 6.06
C LEU A 221 -2.25 -9.17 7.04
N ILE A 222 -2.37 -8.37 8.09
CA ILE A 222 -3.43 -8.46 9.09
C ILE A 222 -4.26 -7.18 9.03
N CYS A 223 -5.51 -7.28 8.56
CA CYS A 223 -6.48 -6.19 8.62
C CYS A 223 -7.84 -6.75 9.04
N PRO A 224 -8.19 -6.68 10.35
CA PRO A 224 -9.37 -7.37 10.87
C PRO A 224 -10.67 -6.95 10.17
N VAL A 225 -10.85 -5.67 9.90
CA VAL A 225 -12.06 -5.14 9.24
C VAL A 225 -12.14 -5.60 7.79
N ALA A 226 -11.04 -5.56 7.04
CA ALA A 226 -11.03 -6.07 5.67
C ALA A 226 -11.34 -7.58 5.63
N ALA A 227 -10.84 -8.35 6.60
CA ALA A 227 -11.02 -9.80 6.69
C ALA A 227 -12.43 -10.27 7.09
N HIS A 228 -13.34 -9.38 7.49
CA HIS A 228 -14.72 -9.79 7.82
C HIS A 228 -15.64 -9.93 6.59
N GLY A 229 -15.28 -9.34 5.45
CA GLY A 229 -16.12 -9.38 4.24
C GLY A 229 -17.29 -8.38 4.25
N GLY A 230 -18.17 -8.50 3.26
CA GLY A 230 -19.24 -7.53 3.02
C GLY A 230 -20.35 -7.48 4.07
N ARG A 231 -20.33 -8.37 5.08
CA ARG A 231 -21.34 -8.46 6.14
C ARG A 231 -21.20 -7.42 7.24
N ILE A 232 -20.08 -6.69 7.32
CA ILE A 232 -19.95 -5.57 8.29
C ILE A 232 -20.91 -4.43 7.96
N PHE A 233 -21.22 -4.23 6.67
CA PHE A 233 -21.96 -3.06 6.19
C PHE A 233 -23.48 -3.31 6.02
N THR A 234 -24.04 -4.29 6.73
CA THR A 234 -25.50 -4.58 6.76
C THR A 234 -26.15 -4.17 8.07
#